data_AF-A0AA39TF88-F1
#
_entry.id   AF-A0AA39TF88-F1
#
_cell.length_a   1.000
_cell.length_b   1.000
_cell.length_c   1.000
_cell.angle_alpha   90.00
_cell.angle_beta   90.00
_cell.angle_gamma   90.00
#
_symmetry.space_group_name_H-M   'P 1'
#
loop_
_entity.id
_entity.type
_entity.pdbx_description
1 polymer ?
#
loop_
_entity_poly.entity_id
_entity_poly.type
_entity_poly.pdbx_seq_one_letter_code
_entity_poly.pdbx_strand_id
1 'polypeptide(L)'
;MPNGSLDKLLYSNKKLNIDWFHRFRILRGVASGLLYLHEEWEQVVLHRDIKPGNVLLDVDLNGKLGDFGLARLHDHGSNPQTTKLVGTIGYIAPELPTTGKASTSTDVYAFGVFMLEVASGKRPMEQRGFVIDCWRRGAILDASDPKLEGSVDGVAAKHQHQCPNKCGNISISYPFGIGKHCYKNKWFEITCQNQSSNLQQVPILHAYQLKILNLSNSEVRVAYTWKFSHCYPINPGVESGMEQVIRPIYREEGVPNTFDFFTK
;
A
#
# COMPACT_ATOMS: atom_id res chain seq x y z
N MET A 1 -14.75 16.36 4.08
CA MET A 1 -14.66 15.09 3.33
C MET A 1 -15.86 14.23 3.64
N PRO A 2 -16.61 13.75 2.63
CA PRO A 2 -17.95 13.16 2.79
C PRO A 2 -17.96 11.81 3.52
N ASN A 3 -16.90 11.01 3.40
CA ASN A 3 -16.80 9.71 4.06
C ASN A 3 -16.12 9.77 5.44
N GLY A 4 -15.83 10.97 5.93
CA GLY A 4 -15.22 11.18 7.25
C GLY A 4 -13.76 10.70 7.32
N SER A 5 -13.33 10.32 8.53
CA SER A 5 -11.98 9.84 8.83
C SER A 5 -11.88 8.32 8.75
N LEU A 6 -10.70 7.78 8.45
CA LEU A 6 -10.47 6.36 8.23
C LEU A 6 -10.69 5.51 9.49
N ASP A 7 -10.34 6.03 10.67
CA ASP A 7 -10.56 5.35 11.95
C ASP A 7 -12.03 4.96 12.15
N LYS A 8 -12.96 5.83 11.74
CA LYS A 8 -14.40 5.56 11.81
C LYS A 8 -14.78 4.36 10.95
N LEU A 9 -14.15 4.14 9.81
CA LEU A 9 -14.44 2.99 8.94
C LEU A 9 -13.73 1.71 9.40
N LEU A 10 -12.48 1.81 9.87
CA LEU A 10 -11.74 0.65 10.39
C LEU A 10 -12.45 0.02 11.60
N TYR A 11 -12.91 0.86 12.54
CA TYR A 11 -13.50 0.38 13.81
C TYR A 11 -15.02 0.31 13.82
N SER A 12 -15.70 0.73 12.75
CA SER A 12 -17.16 0.58 12.72
C SER A 12 -17.57 -0.88 12.52
N ASN A 13 -18.68 -1.24 13.18
CA ASN A 13 -19.44 -2.46 12.93
C ASN A 13 -20.54 -2.27 11.87
N LYS A 14 -20.58 -1.11 11.18
CA LYS A 14 -21.58 -0.81 10.13
C LYS A 14 -21.20 -1.44 8.78
N LYS A 15 -22.21 -1.62 7.91
CA LYS A 15 -22.18 -2.32 6.60
C LYS A 15 -21.07 -1.93 5.60
N LEU A 16 -20.43 -0.77 5.73
CA LEU A 16 -19.33 -0.36 4.84
C LEU A 16 -18.02 -1.00 5.31
N ASN A 17 -17.86 -2.29 5.04
CA ASN A 17 -16.57 -2.95 5.17
C ASN A 17 -15.68 -2.53 4.00
N ILE A 18 -14.59 -1.83 4.29
CA ILE A 18 -13.54 -1.54 3.31
C ILE A 18 -12.64 -2.77 3.15
N ASP A 19 -12.72 -3.38 1.97
CA ASP A 19 -11.85 -4.49 1.58
C ASP A 19 -10.38 -4.04 1.44
N TRP A 20 -9.49 -4.98 1.16
CA TRP A 20 -8.08 -4.68 0.99
C TRP A 20 -7.82 -3.67 -0.15
N PHE A 21 -8.69 -3.60 -1.17
CA PHE A 21 -8.48 -2.74 -2.35
C PHE A 21 -8.65 -1.29 -1.98
N HIS A 22 -9.71 -0.99 -1.23
CA HIS A 22 -9.92 0.34 -0.68
C HIS A 22 -8.80 0.70 0.31
N ARG A 23 -8.41 -0.21 1.21
CA ARG A 23 -7.34 0.04 2.18
C ARG A 23 -5.99 0.32 1.51
N PHE A 24 -5.61 -0.47 0.51
CA PHE A 24 -4.38 -0.25 -0.24
C PHE A 24 -4.39 1.10 -0.97
N ARG A 25 -5.50 1.46 -1.63
CA ARG A 25 -5.65 2.78 -2.28
C ARG A 25 -5.47 3.93 -1.28
N ILE A 26 -6.01 3.80 -0.07
CA ILE A 26 -5.86 4.78 1.00
C ILE A 26 -4.39 4.88 1.43
N LEU A 27 -3.73 3.76 1.70
CA LEU A 27 -2.29 3.72 2.05
C LEU A 27 -1.44 4.40 0.98
N ARG A 28 -1.69 4.08 -0.29
CA ARG A 28 -0.99 4.68 -1.43
C ARG A 28 -1.22 6.19 -1.53
N GLY A 29 -2.46 6.65 -1.32
CA GLY A 29 -2.79 8.07 -1.34
C GLY A 29 -2.06 8.84 -0.24
N VAL A 30 -2.03 8.29 0.98
CA VAL A 30 -1.30 8.88 2.12
C VAL A 30 0.21 8.87 1.87
N ALA A 31 0.78 7.76 1.38
CA ALA A 31 2.21 7.68 1.04
C ALA A 31 2.60 8.72 -0.01
N SER A 32 1.76 8.91 -1.03
CA SER A 32 2.01 9.90 -2.09
C SER A 32 1.95 11.33 -1.55
N GLY A 33 1.01 11.61 -0.65
CA GLY A 33 0.94 12.90 0.03
C GLY A 33 2.14 13.13 0.94
N LEU A 34 2.61 12.10 1.65
CA LEU A 34 3.77 12.21 2.53
C LEU A 34 5.06 12.46 1.75
N LEU A 35 5.26 11.75 0.63
CA LEU A 35 6.38 11.99 -0.29
C LEU A 35 6.39 13.44 -0.78
N TYR A 36 5.22 13.94 -1.21
CA TYR A 36 5.10 15.32 -1.65
C TYR A 36 5.52 16.32 -0.58
N LEU A 37 5.06 16.11 0.66
CA LEU A 37 5.39 16.95 1.81
C LEU A 37 6.89 16.88 2.18
N HIS A 38 7.52 15.73 1.99
CA HIS A 38 8.93 15.53 2.37
C HIS A 38 9.91 16.00 1.30
N GLU A 39 9.58 15.86 0.02
CA GLU A 39 10.56 15.99 -1.07
C GLU A 39 10.14 16.96 -2.19
N GLU A 40 8.85 17.00 -2.56
CA GLU A 40 8.40 17.69 -3.78
C GLU A 40 7.96 19.13 -3.51
N TRP A 41 7.66 19.49 -2.26
CA TRP A 41 7.30 20.85 -1.86
C TRP A 41 8.52 21.75 -1.66
N GLU A 42 8.33 23.08 -1.69
CA GLU A 42 9.38 24.10 -1.51
C GLU A 42 10.15 23.93 -0.19
N GLN A 43 9.47 23.46 0.85
CA GLN A 43 10.03 23.15 2.16
C GLN A 43 9.67 21.74 2.59
N VAL A 44 10.50 21.12 3.42
CA VAL A 44 10.18 19.84 4.08
C VAL A 44 9.09 20.09 5.11
N VAL A 45 7.95 19.44 4.94
CA VAL A 45 6.83 19.47 5.88
C VAL A 45 6.78 18.17 6.67
N LEU A 46 7.12 18.25 7.96
CA LEU A 46 6.92 17.15 8.91
C LEU A 46 5.48 17.18 9.41
N HIS A 47 4.72 16.10 9.22
CA HIS A 47 3.33 16.00 9.64
C HIS A 47 3.18 15.79 11.15
N ARG A 48 3.98 14.86 11.72
CA ARG A 48 4.12 14.56 13.16
C ARG A 48 2.89 13.95 13.86
N ASP A 49 1.79 13.75 13.14
CA ASP A 49 0.59 13.06 13.66
C ASP A 49 -0.11 12.17 12.62
N ILE A 50 0.64 11.28 11.97
CA ILE A 50 0.09 10.35 10.97
C ILE A 50 -0.63 9.19 11.70
N LYS A 51 -1.95 9.08 11.49
CA LYS A 51 -2.83 8.06 12.07
C LYS A 51 -4.16 8.01 11.30
N PRO A 52 -4.99 6.95 11.42
CA PRO A 52 -6.25 6.85 10.69
C PRO A 52 -7.25 7.96 11.01
N GLY A 53 -7.21 8.51 12.23
CA GLY A 53 -8.05 9.66 12.61
C GLY A 53 -7.76 10.93 11.81
N ASN A 54 -6.55 11.06 11.28
CA ASN A 54 -6.09 12.21 10.50
C ASN A 54 -6.11 11.93 8.99
N VAL A 55 -6.63 10.78 8.56
CA VAL A 55 -6.81 10.44 7.15
C VAL A 55 -8.27 10.59 6.79
N LEU A 56 -8.59 11.56 5.94
CA LEU A 56 -9.94 11.84 5.48
C LEU A 56 -10.23 11.18 4.13
N LEU A 57 -11.48 10.79 3.91
CA LEU A 57 -11.88 10.03 2.73
C LEU A 57 -12.84 10.81 1.83
N ASP A 58 -12.48 10.92 0.54
CA ASP A 58 -13.35 11.52 -0.48
C ASP A 58 -14.48 10.57 -0.91
N VAL A 59 -15.30 10.99 -1.88
CA VAL A 59 -16.46 10.23 -2.39
C VAL A 59 -16.07 8.85 -2.93
N ASP A 60 -14.86 8.70 -3.46
CA ASP A 60 -14.35 7.48 -4.10
C ASP A 60 -13.48 6.63 -3.14
N LEU A 61 -13.53 6.96 -1.85
CA LEU A 61 -12.75 6.35 -0.77
C LEU A 61 -11.22 6.49 -0.96
N ASN A 62 -10.75 7.54 -1.61
CA ASN A 62 -9.32 7.86 -1.60
C ASN A 62 -8.92 8.52 -0.27
N GLY A 63 -7.79 8.09 0.27
CA GLY A 63 -7.16 8.67 1.45
C GLY A 63 -6.50 10.01 1.16
N LYS A 64 -6.81 11.02 1.97
CA LYS A 64 -6.12 12.32 2.02
C LYS A 64 -5.61 12.55 3.44
N LEU A 65 -4.31 12.80 3.58
CA LEU A 65 -3.72 13.19 4.86
C LEU A 65 -4.21 14.60 5.23
N GLY A 66 -4.63 14.79 6.47
CA GLY A 66 -5.12 16.05 7.01
C GLY A 66 -4.69 16.24 8.46
N ASP A 67 -5.15 17.33 9.06
CA ASP A 67 -4.74 17.80 10.40
C ASP A 67 -3.23 18.07 10.53
N PHE A 68 -2.84 19.25 10.03
CA PHE A 68 -1.48 19.76 10.11
C PHE A 68 -1.22 20.57 11.40
N GLY A 69 -2.04 20.41 12.44
CA GLY A 69 -1.93 21.19 13.68
C GLY A 69 -0.59 21.02 14.42
N LEU A 70 0.09 19.88 14.21
CA LEU A 70 1.42 19.61 14.77
C LEU A 70 2.56 19.80 13.77
N ALA A 71 2.25 20.16 12.52
CA ALA A 71 3.20 20.16 11.43
C ALA A 71 4.33 21.18 11.60
N ARG A 72 5.49 20.91 11.00
CA ARG A 72 6.66 21.78 11.02
C ARG A 72 7.29 21.89 9.64
N LEU A 73 7.71 23.09 9.29
CA LEU A 73 8.39 23.41 8.03
C LEU A 73 9.88 23.56 8.29
N HIS A 74 10.69 23.02 7.39
CA HIS A 74 12.13 23.08 7.43
C HIS A 74 12.67 23.28 6.01
N ASP A 75 13.78 23.99 5.87
CA ASP A 75 14.45 24.09 4.57
C ASP A 75 15.09 22.74 4.20
N HIS A 76 15.12 22.44 2.90
CA HIS A 76 15.78 21.25 2.39
C HIS A 76 17.26 21.23 2.79
N GLY A 77 17.72 20.10 3.32
CA GLY A 77 19.10 19.93 3.80
C GLY A 77 19.39 20.55 5.18
N SER A 78 18.42 21.17 5.84
CA SER A 78 18.59 21.67 7.21
C SER A 78 18.63 20.54 8.23
N ASN A 79 19.41 20.72 9.30
CA ASN A 79 19.46 19.74 10.38
C ASN A 79 18.19 19.80 11.24
N PRO A 80 17.61 18.65 11.61
CA PRO A 80 16.48 18.59 12.53
C PRO A 80 16.79 19.31 13.84
N GLN A 81 15.99 20.33 14.14
CA GLN A 81 16.06 21.08 15.39
C GLN A 81 15.33 20.32 16.50
N THR A 82 15.73 20.56 17.75
CA THR A 82 15.00 20.02 18.89
C THR A 82 13.59 20.64 18.92
N THR A 83 12.58 19.78 19.03
CA THR A 83 11.17 20.13 19.03
C THR A 83 10.51 19.62 20.30
N LYS A 84 9.38 20.23 20.67
CA LYS A 84 8.51 19.69 21.73
C LYS A 84 8.05 18.29 21.34
N LEU A 85 8.19 17.31 22.25
CA LEU A 85 7.63 15.98 22.08
C LEU A 85 6.10 16.09 21.99
N VAL A 86 5.56 15.85 20.80
CA VAL A 86 4.12 15.85 20.49
C VAL A 86 3.83 14.71 19.51
N GLY A 87 2.56 14.34 19.38
CA GLY A 87 2.09 13.26 18.53
C GLY A 87 1.24 12.28 19.32
N THR A 88 0.70 11.28 18.63
CA THR A 88 -0.16 10.26 19.24
C THR A 88 0.64 9.08 19.76
N ILE A 89 0.40 8.69 21.02
CA ILE A 89 1.02 7.51 21.65
C ILE A 89 0.75 6.27 20.78
N GLY A 90 1.80 5.49 20.51
CA GLY A 90 1.75 4.34 19.61
C GLY A 90 2.29 4.63 18.20
N TYR A 91 2.30 5.89 17.75
CA TYR A 91 2.86 6.32 16.45
C TYR A 91 4.16 7.11 16.60
N ILE A 92 4.49 7.55 17.81
CA ILE A 92 5.75 8.24 18.11
C ILE A 92 6.93 7.30 17.88
N ALA A 93 7.86 7.74 17.03
CA ALA A 93 9.10 7.04 16.74
C ALA A 93 9.96 6.86 18.00
N PRO A 94 10.62 5.71 18.19
CA PRO A 94 11.34 5.38 19.43
C PRO A 94 12.52 6.31 19.72
N GLU A 95 13.11 6.92 18.69
CA GLU A 95 14.20 7.88 18.82
C GLU A 95 13.73 9.27 19.25
N LEU A 96 12.45 9.62 19.05
CA LEU A 96 11.95 10.97 19.27
C LEU A 96 11.94 11.38 20.76
N PRO A 97 11.55 10.53 21.72
CA PRO A 97 11.65 10.84 23.15
C PRO A 97 13.09 11.10 23.62
N THR A 98 14.06 10.42 23.02
CA THR A 98 15.48 10.53 23.40
C THR A 98 16.15 11.73 22.75
N THR A 99 15.89 11.96 21.46
CA THR A 99 16.57 13.00 20.68
C THR A 99 15.86 14.35 20.72
N GLY A 100 14.54 14.34 20.93
CA GLY A 100 13.67 15.50 20.75
C GLY A 100 13.59 16.00 19.30
N LYS A 101 14.19 15.30 18.33
CA LYS A 101 14.35 15.76 16.95
C LYS A 101 13.37 15.04 16.05
N ALA A 102 12.31 15.73 15.62
CA ALA A 102 11.42 15.22 14.59
C ALA A 102 12.10 15.31 13.23
N SER A 103 11.90 14.30 12.39
CA SER A 103 12.45 14.21 11.03
C SER A 103 11.48 13.51 10.09
N THR A 104 11.78 13.48 8.79
CA THR A 104 11.03 12.69 7.82
C THR A 104 10.99 11.21 8.22
N SER A 105 12.05 10.68 8.81
CA SER A 105 12.09 9.31 9.35
C SER A 105 11.08 9.08 10.48
N THR A 106 10.81 10.08 11.32
CA THR A 106 9.79 9.95 12.38
C THR A 106 8.37 9.88 11.81
N ASP A 107 8.10 10.59 10.71
CA ASP A 107 6.84 10.46 9.96
C ASP A 107 6.75 9.10 9.25
N VAL A 108 7.85 8.61 8.65
CA VAL A 108 7.90 7.28 8.02
C VAL A 108 7.64 6.18 9.04
N TYR A 109 8.17 6.29 10.26
CA TYR A 109 7.84 5.36 11.35
C TYR A 109 6.33 5.37 11.66
N ALA A 110 5.74 6.57 11.83
CA ALA A 110 4.31 6.70 12.08
C ALA A 110 3.46 6.14 10.93
N PHE A 111 3.90 6.34 9.69
CA PHE A 111 3.29 5.74 8.50
C PHE A 111 3.38 4.20 8.52
N GLY A 112 4.51 3.62 8.96
CA GLY A 112 4.63 2.17 9.15
C GLY A 112 3.64 1.62 10.19
N VAL A 113 3.48 2.30 11.32
CA VAL A 113 2.46 1.95 12.33
C VAL A 113 1.04 2.05 11.74
N PHE A 114 0.76 3.13 11.00
CA PHE A 114 -0.50 3.34 10.30
C PHE A 114 -0.79 2.22 9.29
N MET A 115 0.20 1.77 8.52
CA MET A 115 0.06 0.64 7.59
C MET A 115 -0.35 -0.64 8.31
N LEU A 116 0.31 -0.96 9.44
CA LEU A 116 0.00 -2.15 10.22
C LEU A 116 -1.44 -2.10 10.73
N GLU A 117 -1.87 -0.99 11.30
CA GLU A 117 -3.23 -0.78 11.81
C GLU A 117 -4.30 -0.88 10.70
N VAL A 118 -4.02 -0.36 9.51
CA VAL A 118 -4.92 -0.50 8.36
C VAL A 118 -4.99 -1.95 7.89
N ALA A 119 -3.88 -2.68 7.86
CA ALA A 119 -3.85 -4.08 7.45
C ALA A 119 -4.50 -5.03 8.45
N SER A 120 -4.42 -4.71 9.74
CA SER A 120 -4.82 -5.58 10.83
C SER A 120 -6.17 -5.22 11.45
N GLY A 121 -6.66 -4.00 11.20
CA GLY A 121 -7.95 -3.50 11.68
C GLY A 121 -8.03 -3.28 13.19
N LYS A 122 -6.92 -3.36 13.94
CA LYS A 122 -6.90 -3.09 15.39
C LYS A 122 -5.84 -2.04 15.73
N ARG A 123 -6.02 -1.39 16.88
CA ARG A 123 -5.21 -0.24 17.30
C ARG A 123 -3.76 -0.65 17.62
N PRO A 124 -2.76 0.22 17.43
CA PRO A 124 -1.34 -0.10 17.68
C PRO A 124 -1.06 -0.63 19.08
N MET A 125 -1.74 -0.06 20.09
CA MET A 125 -1.59 -0.44 21.51
C MET A 125 -2.06 -1.88 21.79
N GLU A 126 -3.01 -2.40 21.00
CA GLU A 126 -3.56 -3.75 21.15
C GLU A 126 -2.70 -4.80 20.41
N GLN A 127 -1.79 -4.37 19.53
CA GLN A 127 -1.24 -5.23 18.48
C GLN A 127 0.27 -5.36 18.41
N ARG A 128 1.06 -4.41 18.94
CA ARG A 128 2.51 -4.39 18.73
C ARG A 128 3.17 -5.75 19.01
N GLY A 129 2.78 -6.43 20.08
CA GLY A 129 3.28 -7.77 20.39
C GLY A 129 2.84 -8.85 19.40
N PHE A 130 1.56 -8.84 19.01
CA PHE A 130 0.96 -9.86 18.15
C PHE A 130 1.50 -9.81 16.70
N VAL A 131 1.55 -8.62 16.10
CA VAL A 131 2.05 -8.46 14.72
C VAL A 131 3.53 -8.86 14.62
N ILE A 132 4.34 -8.46 15.62
CA ILE A 132 5.76 -8.83 15.68
C ILE A 132 5.92 -10.34 15.87
N ASP A 133 5.08 -10.97 16.68
CA ASP A 133 5.07 -12.43 16.86
C ASP A 133 4.72 -13.15 15.55
N CYS A 134 3.66 -12.74 14.87
CA CYS A 134 3.27 -13.25 13.55
C CYS A 134 4.42 -13.11 12.54
N TRP A 135 5.09 -11.95 12.51
CA TRP A 135 6.27 -11.74 11.65
C TRP A 135 7.40 -12.72 11.97
N ARG A 136 7.77 -12.87 13.26
CA ARG A 136 8.85 -13.77 13.70
C ARG A 136 8.59 -15.23 13.38
N ARG A 137 7.32 -15.64 13.39
CA ARG A 137 6.89 -17.01 13.04
C ARG A 137 6.71 -17.23 11.54
N GLY A 138 6.95 -16.22 10.69
CA GLY A 138 6.71 -16.32 9.25
C GLY A 138 5.22 -16.38 8.88
N ALA A 139 4.33 -16.00 9.80
CA ALA A 139 2.87 -16.10 9.68
C ALA A 139 2.22 -14.70 9.72
N ILE A 140 2.81 -13.71 9.04
CA ILE A 140 2.37 -12.31 9.09
C ILE A 140 0.91 -12.12 8.65
N LEU A 141 0.39 -13.02 7.82
CA LEU A 141 -1.00 -12.99 7.36
C LEU A 141 -2.01 -13.30 8.47
N ASP A 142 -1.61 -13.98 9.54
CA ASP A 142 -2.46 -14.19 10.72
C ASP A 142 -2.76 -12.88 11.45
N ALA A 143 -1.94 -11.85 11.21
CA ALA A 143 -2.14 -10.52 11.75
C ALA A 143 -3.13 -9.67 10.92
N SER A 144 -3.55 -10.14 9.76
CA SER A 144 -4.48 -9.42 8.88
C SER A 144 -5.88 -9.30 9.49
N ASP A 145 -6.58 -8.21 9.17
CA ASP A 145 -7.96 -8.02 9.57
C ASP A 145 -8.84 -9.08 8.88
N PRO A 146 -9.63 -9.87 9.63
CA PRO A 146 -10.58 -10.82 9.05
C PRO A 146 -11.56 -10.18 8.06
N LYS A 147 -11.85 -8.88 8.19
CA LYS A 147 -12.69 -8.13 7.23
C LYS A 147 -12.04 -7.99 5.84
N LEU A 148 -10.75 -8.31 5.69
CA LEU A 148 -10.05 -8.33 4.40
C LEU A 148 -10.29 -9.62 3.62
N GLU A 149 -10.80 -10.66 4.26
CA GLU A 149 -11.33 -11.83 3.57
C GLU A 149 -12.53 -11.35 2.78
N GLY A 150 -12.29 -11.02 1.52
CA GLY A 150 -13.32 -10.50 0.64
C GLY A 150 -14.53 -11.43 0.65
N SER A 151 -15.71 -10.83 0.58
CA SER A 151 -16.80 -11.37 -0.23
C SER A 151 -16.15 -11.94 -1.49
N VAL A 152 -16.06 -13.27 -1.55
CA VAL A 152 -16.01 -13.96 -2.83
C VAL A 152 -17.30 -13.52 -3.50
N ASP A 153 -17.20 -12.46 -4.31
CA ASP A 153 -18.19 -12.20 -5.33
C ASP A 153 -18.10 -13.42 -6.24
N GLY A 154 -18.85 -14.43 -5.84
CA GLY A 154 -18.78 -15.79 -6.28
C GLY A 154 -19.22 -15.85 -7.72
N VAL A 155 -18.28 -15.65 -8.62
CA VAL A 155 -18.27 -16.36 -9.87
C VAL A 155 -16.89 -16.96 -9.97
N ALA A 156 -16.80 -18.26 -9.70
CA ALA A 156 -15.61 -19.03 -10.04
C ALA A 156 -15.34 -18.80 -11.53
N ALA A 157 -14.40 -17.91 -11.85
CA ALA A 157 -13.91 -17.73 -13.20
C ALA A 157 -13.13 -19.01 -13.54
N LYS A 158 -13.82 -19.97 -14.16
CA LYS A 158 -13.13 -21.00 -14.93
C LYS A 158 -12.47 -20.27 -16.09
N HIS A 159 -11.24 -20.61 -16.43
CA HIS A 159 -10.59 -20.12 -17.64
C HIS A 159 -11.48 -20.49 -18.83
N GLN A 160 -12.36 -19.59 -19.25
CA GLN A 160 -13.22 -19.79 -20.40
C GLN A 160 -12.33 -19.69 -21.64
N HIS A 161 -12.61 -20.50 -22.66
CA HIS A 161 -11.84 -20.55 -23.91
C HIS A 161 -11.86 -19.22 -24.71
N GLN A 162 -12.52 -18.17 -24.21
CA GLN A 162 -12.73 -16.88 -24.85
C GLN A 162 -11.95 -15.73 -24.18
N CYS A 163 -11.22 -15.99 -23.09
CA CYS A 163 -10.44 -14.95 -22.42
C CYS A 163 -9.15 -14.64 -23.19
N PRO A 164 -8.80 -13.35 -23.39
CA PRO A 164 -7.51 -12.98 -23.94
C PRO A 164 -6.37 -13.57 -23.10
N ASN A 165 -5.49 -14.31 -23.74
CA ASN A 165 -4.37 -15.00 -23.11
C ASN A 165 -3.03 -14.28 -23.31
N LYS A 166 -3.04 -13.09 -23.94
CA LYS A 166 -1.85 -12.27 -24.16
C LYS A 166 -2.18 -10.77 -24.13
N CYS A 167 -1.21 -9.98 -23.68
CA CYS A 167 -1.17 -8.53 -23.85
C CYS A 167 0.28 -8.12 -24.14
N GLY A 168 0.54 -7.64 -25.35
CA GLY A 168 1.91 -7.46 -25.83
C GLY A 168 2.71 -8.77 -25.76
N ASN A 169 3.84 -8.74 -25.05
CA ASN A 169 4.72 -9.90 -24.88
C ASN A 169 4.41 -10.75 -23.64
N ILE A 170 3.39 -10.41 -22.86
CA ILE A 170 3.03 -11.13 -21.63
C ILE A 170 1.92 -12.14 -21.92
N SER A 171 2.18 -13.41 -21.61
CA SER A 171 1.17 -14.46 -21.57
C SER A 171 0.38 -14.36 -20.27
N ILE A 172 -0.94 -14.37 -20.36
CA ILE A 172 -1.88 -14.21 -19.26
C ILE A 172 -2.54 -15.54 -19.00
N SER A 173 -2.37 -16.04 -17.79
CA SER A 173 -2.99 -17.26 -17.29
C SER A 173 -3.81 -16.96 -16.04
N TYR A 174 -4.84 -17.76 -15.82
CA TYR A 174 -5.59 -17.75 -14.57
C TYR A 174 -4.63 -17.91 -13.38
N PRO A 175 -4.75 -17.12 -12.29
CA PRO A 175 -5.90 -16.30 -11.89
C PRO A 175 -6.05 -14.94 -12.57
N PHE A 176 -5.09 -14.53 -13.40
CA PHE A 176 -5.12 -13.26 -14.14
C PHE A 176 -5.98 -13.34 -15.39
N GLY A 177 -6.54 -12.20 -15.76
CA GLY A 177 -7.36 -12.10 -16.97
C GLY A 177 -7.67 -10.68 -17.39
N ILE A 178 -8.02 -10.55 -18.67
CA ILE A 178 -8.48 -9.30 -19.28
C ILE A 178 -9.98 -9.42 -19.54
N GLY A 179 -10.74 -8.44 -19.06
CA GLY A 179 -12.18 -8.39 -19.25
C GLY A 179 -12.97 -9.19 -18.20
N LYS A 180 -14.28 -8.98 -18.21
CA LYS A 180 -15.19 -9.56 -17.21
C LYS A 180 -15.12 -11.09 -17.23
N HIS A 181 -15.12 -11.69 -16.04
CA HIS A 181 -15.10 -13.14 -15.82
C HIS A 181 -13.84 -13.88 -16.27
N CYS A 182 -12.77 -13.17 -16.65
CA CYS A 182 -11.51 -13.79 -17.06
C CYS A 182 -10.47 -13.90 -15.94
N TYR A 183 -10.72 -13.28 -14.79
CA TYR A 183 -9.84 -13.26 -13.64
C TYR A 183 -10.57 -13.80 -12.40
N LYS A 184 -9.82 -14.33 -11.44
CA LYS A 184 -10.37 -14.90 -10.19
C LYS A 184 -11.16 -13.89 -9.37
N ASN A 185 -10.62 -12.68 -9.23
CA ASN A 185 -11.23 -11.54 -8.56
C ASN A 185 -10.57 -10.25 -9.07
N LYS A 186 -11.06 -9.08 -8.67
CA LYS A 186 -10.58 -7.77 -9.16
C LYS A 186 -9.08 -7.51 -8.92
N TRP A 187 -8.41 -8.25 -8.03
CA TRP A 187 -6.97 -8.15 -7.83
C TRP A 187 -6.15 -8.63 -9.02
N PHE A 188 -6.69 -9.61 -9.74
CA PHE A 188 -6.02 -10.27 -10.85
C PHE A 188 -6.46 -9.70 -12.21
N GLU A 189 -7.24 -8.62 -12.21
CA GLU A 189 -7.65 -7.93 -13.44
C GLU A 189 -6.44 -7.24 -14.09
N ILE A 190 -6.23 -7.55 -15.36
CA ILE A 190 -5.22 -6.89 -16.21
C ILE A 190 -5.93 -5.98 -17.19
N THR A 191 -5.48 -4.73 -17.27
CA THR A 191 -5.85 -3.79 -18.34
C THR A 191 -4.72 -3.76 -19.37
N CYS A 192 -5.06 -3.91 -20.65
CA CYS A 192 -4.09 -3.82 -21.74
C CYS A 192 -4.21 -2.45 -22.42
N GLN A 193 -3.24 -1.56 -22.18
CA GLN A 193 -3.24 -0.20 -22.74
C GLN A 193 -2.39 -0.10 -24.01
N ASN A 194 -2.87 0.64 -25.01
CA ASN A 194 -2.11 0.91 -26.23
C ASN A 194 -1.21 2.13 -26.05
N GLN A 195 0.10 2.02 -26.28
CA GLN A 195 0.98 3.18 -26.37
C GLN A 195 0.96 3.80 -27.77
N SER A 196 0.62 5.08 -27.84
CA SER A 196 0.41 5.85 -29.08
C SER A 196 1.64 5.96 -29.98
N SER A 197 2.84 5.74 -29.46
CA SER A 197 4.10 5.93 -30.20
C SER A 197 4.63 4.68 -30.92
N ASN A 198 4.32 3.47 -30.44
CA ASN A 198 4.95 2.22 -30.95
C ASN A 198 4.00 1.02 -31.12
N LEU A 199 2.67 1.20 -31.05
CA LEU A 199 1.68 0.09 -31.10
C LEU A 199 1.91 -1.02 -30.05
N GLN A 200 2.75 -0.76 -29.05
CA GLN A 200 3.07 -1.71 -28.00
C GLN A 200 1.95 -1.71 -26.96
N GLN A 201 1.38 -2.89 -26.75
CA GLN A 201 0.43 -3.13 -25.68
C GLN A 201 1.16 -3.26 -24.34
N VAL A 202 0.73 -2.48 -23.35
CA VAL A 202 1.29 -2.46 -22.00
C VAL A 202 0.29 -3.09 -21.03
N PRO A 203 0.62 -4.25 -20.43
CA PRO A 203 -0.21 -4.86 -19.42
C PRO A 203 -0.07 -4.11 -18.10
N ILE A 204 -1.20 -3.76 -17.50
CA ILE A 204 -1.29 -3.06 -16.22
C ILE A 204 -2.13 -3.89 -15.27
N LEU A 205 -1.58 -4.16 -14.08
CA LEU A 205 -2.33 -4.76 -12.99
C LEU A 205 -3.31 -3.70 -12.46
N HIS A 206 -4.60 -3.87 -12.78
CA HIS A 206 -5.61 -2.82 -12.63
C HIS A 206 -5.75 -2.36 -11.18
N ALA A 207 -5.73 -3.31 -10.23
CA ALA A 207 -5.90 -2.99 -8.82
C ALA A 207 -4.82 -2.05 -8.27
N TYR A 208 -3.60 -2.14 -8.80
CA TYR A 208 -2.45 -1.39 -8.29
C TYR A 208 -2.00 -0.27 -9.23
N GLN A 209 -2.51 -0.26 -10.47
CA GLN A 209 -2.05 0.61 -11.56
C GLN A 209 -0.54 0.46 -11.80
N LEU A 210 -0.05 -0.80 -11.75
CA LEU A 210 1.35 -1.15 -11.93
C LEU A 210 1.55 -1.81 -13.29
N LYS A 211 2.58 -1.37 -14.02
CA LYS A 211 2.96 -2.00 -15.29
C LYS A 211 3.56 -3.37 -15.02
N ILE A 212 3.04 -4.41 -15.65
CA ILE A 212 3.57 -5.78 -15.54
C ILE A 212 4.76 -5.91 -16.50
N LEU A 213 5.89 -6.35 -15.96
CA LEU A 213 7.13 -6.65 -16.68
C LEU A 213 7.27 -8.14 -16.99
N ASN A 214 6.81 -8.98 -16.06
CA ASN A 214 6.77 -10.43 -16.24
C ASN A 214 5.62 -11.02 -15.42
N LEU A 215 4.97 -12.06 -15.95
CA LEU A 215 3.89 -12.77 -15.29
C LEU A 215 4.18 -14.26 -15.35
N SER A 216 4.26 -14.87 -14.17
CA SER A 216 4.38 -16.32 -13.99
C SER A 216 3.37 -16.79 -12.96
N ASN A 217 3.20 -18.11 -12.86
CA ASN A 217 2.32 -18.67 -11.83
C ASN A 217 2.81 -18.30 -10.41
N SER A 218 4.12 -18.21 -10.16
CA SER A 218 4.71 -18.01 -8.83
C SER A 218 5.10 -16.57 -8.50
N GLU A 219 5.26 -15.70 -9.50
CA GLU A 219 5.77 -14.34 -9.34
C GLU A 219 5.20 -13.40 -10.40
N VAL A 220 4.85 -12.19 -9.97
CA VAL A 220 4.55 -11.05 -10.85
C VAL A 220 5.67 -10.05 -10.71
N ARG A 221 6.38 -9.75 -11.80
CA ARG A 221 7.32 -8.63 -11.82
C ARG A 221 6.61 -7.41 -12.34
N VAL A 222 6.65 -6.33 -11.58
CA VAL A 222 6.05 -5.06 -11.94
C VAL A 222 7.08 -3.95 -11.97
N ALA A 223 6.91 -3.00 -12.87
CA ALA A 223 7.65 -1.75 -12.82
C ALA A 223 7.06 -0.88 -11.72
N TYR A 224 7.93 -0.37 -10.85
CA TYR A 224 7.57 0.63 -9.87
C TYR A 224 8.05 2.01 -10.31
N THR A 225 7.33 3.04 -9.89
CA THR A 225 7.82 4.42 -10.04
C THR A 225 8.86 4.70 -8.96
N TRP A 226 9.91 5.44 -9.32
CA TRP A 226 10.97 6.03 -8.47
C TRP A 226 10.51 6.67 -7.15
N LYS A 227 9.22 6.98 -7.02
CA LYS A 227 8.58 7.57 -5.85
C LYS A 227 8.63 6.75 -4.55
N PHE A 228 8.90 5.44 -4.60
CA PHE A 228 8.90 4.59 -3.39
C PHE A 228 10.28 4.17 -2.88
N SER A 229 11.35 4.35 -3.68
CA SER A 229 12.71 4.01 -3.26
C SER A 229 13.30 4.95 -2.21
N HIS A 230 12.64 6.08 -1.95
CA HIS A 230 13.08 7.10 -1.00
C HIS A 230 12.62 6.84 0.44
N CYS A 231 11.69 5.89 0.66
CA CYS A 231 11.17 5.62 2.00
C CYS A 231 12.16 4.86 2.91
N TYR A 232 13.19 4.21 2.34
CA TYR A 232 14.34 3.67 3.06
C TYR A 232 15.56 3.71 2.12
N PRO A 233 16.75 4.18 2.55
CA PRO A 233 17.94 4.11 1.72
C PRO A 233 18.26 2.64 1.41
N ILE A 234 17.92 2.21 0.18
CA ILE A 234 18.46 0.99 -0.41
C ILE A 234 19.90 1.33 -0.79
N ASN A 235 20.85 0.48 -0.40
CA ASN A 235 22.30 0.67 -0.60
C ASN A 235 22.61 1.34 -1.97
N PRO A 236 23.44 2.39 -2.00
CA PRO A 236 23.69 3.23 -3.19
C PRO A 236 24.54 2.56 -4.29
N GLY A 237 24.44 1.23 -4.45
CA GLY A 237 25.19 0.46 -5.44
C GLY A 237 24.33 -0.42 -6.36
N VAL A 238 22.99 -0.30 -6.33
CA VAL A 238 22.10 -1.07 -7.20
C VAL A 238 21.38 -0.13 -8.16
N GLU A 239 22.10 0.37 -9.15
CA GLU A 239 21.50 0.88 -10.39
C GLU A 239 21.09 -0.31 -11.26
N SER A 240 19.99 -0.97 -10.90
CA SER A 240 19.29 -1.88 -11.81
C SER A 240 17.82 -1.48 -11.83
N GLY A 241 17.21 -1.51 -13.01
CA GLY A 241 15.87 -0.94 -13.27
C GLY A 241 14.86 -1.25 -12.16
N MET A 242 14.01 -0.26 -11.85
CA MET A 242 13.08 -0.28 -10.72
C MET A 242 11.96 -1.32 -10.90
N GLU A 243 12.30 -2.59 -10.69
CA GLU A 243 11.38 -3.72 -10.70
C GLU A 243 11.06 -4.14 -9.26
N GLN A 244 9.79 -4.45 -8.99
CA GLN A 244 9.37 -5.15 -7.77
C GLN A 244 8.83 -6.53 -8.14
N VAL A 245 9.28 -7.55 -7.41
CA VAL A 245 8.68 -8.88 -7.45
C VAL A 245 7.55 -8.92 -6.42
N ILE A 246 6.36 -9.27 -6.88
CA ILE A 246 5.18 -9.49 -6.06
C ILE A 246 4.86 -10.97 -6.14
N ARG A 247 4.78 -11.64 -4.98
CA ARG A 247 4.46 -13.06 -4.92
C ARG A 247 2.96 -13.24 -4.67
N PRO A 248 2.23 -14.04 -5.47
CA PRO A 248 0.86 -14.38 -5.16
C PRO A 248 0.79 -15.15 -3.83
N ILE A 249 -0.14 -14.77 -2.96
CA ILE A 249 -0.39 -15.45 -1.68
C ILE A 249 -1.41 -16.56 -1.89
N TYR A 250 -1.01 -17.79 -1.62
CA TYR A 250 -1.84 -18.99 -1.66
C TYR A 250 -2.37 -19.30 -0.26
N ARG A 251 -3.69 -19.30 -0.08
CA ARG A 251 -4.34 -19.71 1.18
C ARG A 251 -4.97 -21.11 1.13
N GLU A 252 -5.32 -21.60 -0.06
CA GLU A 252 -5.85 -22.96 -0.29
C GLU A 252 -5.34 -23.52 -1.63
N GLU A 253 -5.50 -24.83 -1.83
CA GLU A 253 -4.92 -25.66 -2.91
C GLU A 253 -4.74 -24.94 -4.26
N GLY A 254 -3.51 -24.51 -4.52
CA GLY A 254 -2.99 -24.23 -5.86
C GLY A 254 -3.36 -22.90 -6.54
N VAL A 255 -4.25 -22.06 -5.98
CA VAL A 255 -4.65 -20.78 -6.63
C VAL A 255 -4.58 -19.59 -5.66
N PRO A 256 -3.82 -18.53 -5.96
CA PRO A 256 -3.60 -17.44 -5.02
C PRO A 256 -4.84 -16.56 -4.88
N ASN A 257 -5.04 -15.96 -3.71
CA ASN A 257 -6.19 -15.11 -3.39
C ASN A 257 -5.85 -13.61 -3.45
N THR A 258 -4.59 -13.26 -3.20
CA THR A 258 -4.07 -11.88 -3.14
C THR A 258 -2.56 -11.89 -3.42
N PHE A 259 -1.88 -10.75 -3.18
CA PHE A 259 -0.46 -10.53 -3.42
C PHE A 259 0.27 -10.14 -2.13
N ASP A 260 1.49 -10.65 -1.95
CA ASP A 260 2.45 -10.17 -0.97
C ASP A 260 3.40 -9.17 -1.64
N PHE A 261 3.45 -7.96 -1.08
CA PHE A 261 4.37 -6.89 -1.49
C PHE A 261 5.62 -6.82 -0.60
N PHE A 262 5.67 -7.60 0.49
CA PHE A 262 6.61 -7.41 1.60
C PHE A 262 7.70 -8.49 1.69
N THR A 263 7.59 -9.61 0.97
CA THR A 263 8.61 -10.66 0.96
C THR A 263 9.58 -10.49 -0.22
N LYS A 264 10.86 -10.28 0.09
CA LYS A 264 11.98 -10.41 -0.86
C LYS A 264 12.25 -11.89 -1.12
#